data_AF-A0A8B7E6K4-F1
#
_entry.id   AF-A0A8B7E6K4-F1
#
_cell.length_a   1.000
_cell.length_b   1.000
_cell.length_c   1.000
_cell.angle_alpha   90.00
_cell.angle_beta   90.00
_cell.angle_gamma   90.00
#
_symmetry.space_group_name_H-M   'P 1'
#
loop_
_entity.id
_entity.type
_entity.pdbx_description
1 polymer ?
#
loop_
_entity_poly.entity_id
_entity_poly.type
_entity_poly.pdbx_seq_one_letter_code
_entity_poly.pdbx_strand_id
1 'polypeptide(L)'
;MSPDEKRLVANRETRVKQEFREQLGLIVDQRRDGGAGTTTTGNVARKAFQNPEIVARICDVPVKLVENLGTLWSALASGYAIDPDKFGVLCEETEKIYFDHVKWYWLSPTIHKVLKHGKQIIEACVLPIGMTNEEPGEANNKFLRKIRLYHARKSSWLNGMSDLFLRLMDISDPKIQAYVHCKKKKHNSEILPEPIKKLLKMPELQISRDASDSEEE
;
A
#
# COMPACT_ATOMS: atom_id res chain seq x y z
N MET A 1 -28.84 14.47 12.29
CA MET A 1 -27.98 15.52 11.72
C MET A 1 -28.85 16.63 11.18
N SER A 2 -28.79 17.80 11.82
CA SER A 2 -29.54 19.01 11.45
C SER A 2 -29.15 19.49 10.03
N PRO A 3 -30.04 20.17 9.28
CA PRO A 3 -29.69 20.82 8.02
C PRO A 3 -28.45 21.73 8.11
N ASP A 4 -28.24 22.41 9.24
CA ASP A 4 -27.11 23.31 9.45
C ASP A 4 -25.79 22.56 9.64
N GLU A 5 -25.80 21.44 10.36
CA GLU A 5 -24.64 20.55 10.49
C GLU A 5 -24.21 20.01 9.12
N LYS A 6 -25.17 19.68 8.25
CA LYS A 6 -24.88 19.20 6.89
C LYS A 6 -24.18 20.28 6.06
N ARG A 7 -24.60 21.54 6.20
CA ARG A 7 -23.96 22.68 5.53
C ARG A 7 -22.55 22.91 6.06
N LEU A 8 -22.34 22.84 7.37
CA LEU A 8 -21.02 22.98 7.98
C LEU A 8 -20.05 21.89 7.49
N VAL A 9 -20.49 20.64 7.43
CA VAL A 9 -19.69 19.53 6.91
C VAL A 9 -19.34 19.75 5.44
N ALA A 10 -20.33 20.10 4.61
CA ALA A 10 -20.10 20.37 3.18
C ALA A 10 -19.11 21.52 2.96
N ASN A 11 -19.22 22.61 3.73
CA ASN A 11 -18.29 23.74 3.65
C ASN A 11 -16.88 23.38 4.11
N ARG A 12 -16.75 22.53 5.14
CA ARG A 12 -15.45 22.04 5.60
C ARG A 12 -14.81 21.13 4.55
N GLU A 13 -15.60 20.24 3.95
CA GLU A 13 -15.18 19.32 2.90
C GLU A 13 -14.67 20.06 1.66
N THR A 14 -15.39 21.10 1.20
CA THR A 14 -14.95 21.91 0.05
C THR A 14 -13.66 22.66 0.35
N ARG A 15 -13.54 23.26 1.54
CA ARG A 15 -12.31 23.93 1.98
C ARG A 15 -11.11 22.98 2.00
N VAL A 16 -11.27 21.80 2.61
CA VAL A 16 -10.21 20.77 2.67
C VAL A 16 -9.80 20.32 1.26
N LYS A 17 -10.77 20.05 0.37
CA LYS A 17 -10.50 19.69 -1.03
C LYS A 17 -9.70 20.76 -1.78
N GLN A 18 -10.03 22.03 -1.54
CA GLN A 18 -9.31 23.16 -2.13
C GLN A 18 -7.88 23.27 -1.59
N GLU A 19 -7.68 23.17 -0.28
CA GLU A 19 -6.35 23.23 0.33
C GLU A 19 -5.43 22.09 -0.14
N PHE A 20 -5.96 20.87 -0.28
CA PHE A 20 -5.22 19.74 -0.87
C PHE A 20 -4.78 20.03 -2.32
N ARG A 21 -5.62 20.70 -3.10
CA ARG A 21 -5.31 21.07 -4.48
C ARG A 21 -4.28 22.19 -4.55
N GLU A 22 -4.39 23.20 -3.71
CA GLU A 22 -3.50 24.37 -3.71
C GLU A 22 -2.12 24.04 -3.14
N GLN A 23 -2.05 23.32 -2.01
CA GLN A 23 -0.79 23.07 -1.30
C GLN A 23 -0.04 21.85 -1.80
N LEU A 24 -0.75 20.80 -2.24
CA LEU A 24 -0.14 19.52 -2.65
C LEU A 24 -0.38 19.18 -4.12
N GLY A 25 -1.18 19.98 -4.85
CA GLY A 25 -1.56 19.66 -6.22
C GLY A 25 -2.42 18.40 -6.33
N LEU A 26 -3.09 17.97 -5.25
CA LEU A 26 -3.83 16.71 -5.18
C LEU A 26 -5.33 16.94 -5.31
N ILE A 27 -5.97 16.14 -6.15
CA ILE A 27 -7.44 16.12 -6.29
C ILE A 27 -7.99 14.95 -5.48
N VAL A 28 -8.56 15.25 -4.32
CA VAL A 28 -9.06 14.26 -3.37
C VAL A 28 -10.59 14.19 -3.38
N ASP A 29 -11.11 12.98 -3.18
CA ASP A 29 -12.53 12.71 -2.93
C ASP A 29 -13.50 13.33 -3.96
N GLN A 30 -13.12 13.30 -5.24
CA GLN A 30 -14.02 13.55 -6.35
C GLN A 30 -14.53 12.23 -6.92
N ARG A 31 -15.82 12.15 -7.24
CA ARG A 31 -16.37 10.99 -7.95
C ARG A 31 -15.76 10.93 -9.35
N ARG A 32 -15.43 9.71 -9.79
CA ARG A 32 -15.01 9.48 -11.17
C ARG A 32 -16.23 9.33 -12.08
N ASP A 33 -16.08 9.79 -13.32
CA ASP A 33 -17.07 9.57 -14.37
C ASP A 33 -17.26 8.05 -14.57
N GLY A 34 -18.51 7.60 -14.48
CA GLY A 34 -18.86 6.17 -14.53
C GLY A 34 -19.32 5.55 -13.20
N GLY A 35 -19.40 6.33 -12.11
CA GLY A 35 -20.15 5.96 -10.90
C GLY A 35 -19.45 5.01 -9.92
N ALA A 36 -18.21 4.58 -10.19
CA ALA A 36 -17.44 3.71 -9.30
C ALA A 36 -16.10 4.35 -8.89
N GLY A 37 -15.89 4.47 -7.57
CA GLY A 37 -14.65 4.94 -6.96
C GLY A 37 -14.51 6.46 -6.87
N THR A 38 -13.46 6.89 -6.18
CA THR A 38 -13.08 8.30 -6.00
C THR A 38 -11.72 8.58 -6.64
N THR A 39 -11.36 9.86 -6.79
CA THR A 39 -10.03 10.27 -7.26
C THR A 39 -8.92 9.95 -6.25
N THR A 40 -9.27 9.61 -5.01
CA THR A 40 -8.34 9.20 -3.95
C THR A 40 -7.77 7.81 -4.20
N THR A 41 -6.84 7.73 -5.16
CA THR A 41 -6.13 6.49 -5.49
C THR A 41 -4.92 6.26 -4.59
N GLY A 42 -4.34 5.06 -4.63
CA GLY A 42 -3.08 4.75 -3.95
C GLY A 42 -1.95 5.73 -4.30
N ASN A 43 -1.88 6.23 -5.54
CA ASN A 43 -0.90 7.25 -5.92
C ASN A 43 -1.13 8.60 -5.20
N VAL A 44 -2.39 9.00 -5.03
CA VAL A 44 -2.75 10.23 -4.30
C VAL A 44 -2.42 10.06 -2.81
N ALA A 45 -2.74 8.90 -2.22
CA ALA A 45 -2.41 8.59 -0.84
C ALA A 45 -0.89 8.62 -0.60
N ARG A 46 -0.08 7.96 -1.44
CA ARG A 46 1.39 7.96 -1.31
C ARG A 46 1.97 9.38 -1.36
N LYS A 47 1.49 10.24 -2.26
CA LYS A 47 1.92 11.65 -2.32
C LYS A 47 1.51 12.46 -1.09
N ALA A 48 0.32 12.20 -0.54
CA ALA A 48 -0.14 12.87 0.67
C ALA A 48 0.75 12.53 1.87
N PHE A 49 1.05 11.24 2.09
CA PHE A 49 1.88 10.80 3.21
C PHE A 49 3.37 11.19 3.10
N GLN A 50 3.83 11.67 1.94
CA GLN A 50 5.17 12.27 1.81
C GLN A 50 5.30 13.63 2.51
N ASN A 51 4.17 14.32 2.77
CA ASN A 51 4.16 15.65 3.40
C ASN A 51 3.22 15.66 4.63
N PRO A 52 3.57 14.92 5.70
CA PRO A 52 2.68 14.69 6.84
C PRO A 52 2.29 15.99 7.56
N GLU A 53 3.19 16.97 7.66
CA GLU A 53 2.91 18.28 8.29
C GLU A 53 1.80 19.05 7.57
N ILE A 54 1.87 19.09 6.23
CA ILE A 54 0.88 19.79 5.40
C ILE A 54 -0.48 19.10 5.54
N VAL A 55 -0.51 17.76 5.44
CA VAL A 55 -1.74 16.97 5.58
C VAL A 55 -2.37 17.14 6.96
N ALA A 56 -1.56 17.07 8.01
CA ALA A 56 -2.01 17.24 9.38
C ALA A 56 -2.65 18.60 9.61
N ARG A 57 -2.05 19.67 9.08
CA ARG A 57 -2.60 21.04 9.13
C ARG A 57 -3.92 21.18 8.37
N ILE A 58 -4.01 20.64 7.15
CA ILE A 58 -5.23 20.72 6.33
C ILE A 58 -6.39 19.98 7.01
N CYS A 59 -6.12 18.77 7.50
CA CYS A 59 -7.10 17.90 8.15
C CYS A 59 -7.39 18.28 9.60
N ASP A 60 -6.59 19.17 10.21
CA ASP A 60 -6.69 19.59 11.60
C ASP A 60 -6.55 18.41 12.57
N VAL A 61 -5.47 17.65 12.38
CA VAL A 61 -5.10 16.47 13.16
C VAL A 61 -3.64 16.54 13.58
N PRO A 62 -3.22 15.81 14.63
CA PRO A 62 -1.82 15.79 15.06
C PRO A 62 -0.88 15.30 13.96
N VAL A 63 0.25 15.99 13.76
CA VAL A 63 1.29 15.59 12.78
C VAL A 63 1.76 14.16 13.06
N LYS A 64 1.99 13.82 14.34
CA LYS A 64 2.43 12.50 14.76
C LYS A 64 1.48 11.37 14.33
N LEU A 65 0.17 11.63 14.32
CA LEU A 65 -0.82 10.66 13.87
C LEU A 65 -0.62 10.34 12.38
N VAL A 66 -0.42 11.38 11.56
CA VAL A 66 -0.22 11.23 10.11
C VAL A 66 1.11 10.55 9.79
N GLU A 67 2.18 10.91 10.51
CA GLU A 67 3.50 10.27 10.38
C GLU A 67 3.46 8.78 10.71
N ASN A 68 2.85 8.43 11.84
CA ASN A 68 2.76 7.05 12.29
C ASN A 68 1.94 6.22 11.32
N LEU A 69 0.77 6.73 10.89
CA LEU A 69 -0.04 6.06 9.88
C LEU A 69 0.74 5.87 8.57
N GLY A 70 1.42 6.91 8.09
CA GLY A 70 2.27 6.81 6.90
C GLY A 70 3.34 5.73 7.03
N THR A 71 4.02 5.68 8.18
CA THR A 71 5.04 4.67 8.48
C THR A 71 4.45 3.26 8.52
N LEU A 72 3.30 3.07 9.18
CA LEU A 72 2.59 1.78 9.25
C LEU A 72 2.19 1.29 7.84
N TRP A 73 1.58 2.14 7.03
CA TRP A 73 1.18 1.79 5.66
C TRP A 73 2.37 1.47 4.77
N SER A 74 3.44 2.27 4.86
CA SER A 74 4.66 2.01 4.10
C SER A 74 5.37 0.74 4.55
N ALA A 75 5.37 0.42 5.85
CA ALA A 75 5.91 -0.85 6.36
C ALA A 75 5.14 -2.05 5.79
N LEU A 76 3.80 -2.01 5.86
CA LEU A 76 2.93 -3.04 5.29
C LEU A 76 3.11 -3.21 3.77
N ALA A 77 3.35 -2.12 3.04
CA ALA A 77 3.56 -2.14 1.59
C ALA A 77 5.01 -2.45 1.16
N SER A 78 5.97 -2.49 2.10
CA SER A 78 7.40 -2.56 1.78
C SER A 78 7.83 -3.90 1.18
N GLY A 79 7.07 -4.98 1.44
CA GLY A 79 7.41 -6.34 1.01
C GLY A 79 8.52 -7.00 1.83
N TYR A 80 9.04 -6.34 2.88
CA TYR A 80 10.06 -6.90 3.77
C TYR A 80 9.44 -7.50 5.04
N ALA A 81 10.17 -8.42 5.69
CA ALA A 81 9.74 -9.00 6.97
C ALA A 81 9.72 -7.91 8.06
N ILE A 82 8.56 -7.75 8.70
CA ILE A 82 8.32 -6.77 9.76
C ILE A 82 8.50 -7.46 11.12
N ASP A 83 9.06 -6.73 12.08
CA ASP A 83 9.12 -7.12 13.49
C ASP A 83 7.75 -6.88 14.16
N PRO A 84 7.02 -7.95 14.56
CA PRO A 84 5.66 -7.80 15.09
C PRO A 84 5.60 -7.00 16.38
N ASP A 85 6.62 -7.08 17.24
CA ASP A 85 6.64 -6.40 18.53
C ASP A 85 6.82 -4.90 18.33
N LYS A 86 7.79 -4.50 17.51
CA LYS A 86 8.01 -3.08 17.18
C LYS A 86 6.81 -2.48 16.44
N PHE A 87 6.20 -3.25 15.54
CA PHE A 87 4.99 -2.83 14.85
C PHE A 87 3.82 -2.65 15.82
N GLY A 88 3.65 -3.58 16.76
CA GLY A 88 2.62 -3.51 17.80
C GLY A 88 2.74 -2.27 18.69
N VAL A 89 3.96 -1.94 19.14
CA VAL A 89 4.22 -0.72 19.92
C VAL A 89 3.80 0.53 19.15
N LEU A 90 4.17 0.63 17.86
CA LEU A 90 3.77 1.77 17.03
C LEU A 90 2.25 1.84 16.83
N CYS A 91 1.57 0.69 16.69
CA CYS A 91 0.11 0.64 16.62
C CYS A 91 -0.56 1.16 17.90
N GLU A 92 -0.09 0.74 19.07
CA GLU A 92 -0.62 1.19 20.37
C GLU A 92 -0.41 2.69 20.60
N GLU A 93 0.78 3.21 20.27
CA GLU A 93 1.06 4.65 20.33
C GLU A 93 0.12 5.44 19.41
N THR A 94 -0.07 4.96 18.18
CA THR A 94 -0.94 5.60 17.19
C THR A 94 -2.40 5.58 17.63
N GLU A 95 -2.84 4.47 18.24
CA GLU A 95 -4.18 4.34 18.78
C GLU A 95 -4.44 5.32 19.93
N LYS A 96 -3.49 5.47 20.86
CA LYS A 96 -3.60 6.45 21.95
C LYS A 96 -3.77 7.87 21.41
N ILE A 97 -2.91 8.27 20.45
CA ILE A 97 -3.00 9.59 19.80
C ILE A 97 -4.34 9.77 19.09
N TYR A 98 -4.85 8.73 18.41
CA TYR A 98 -6.15 8.78 17.75
C TYR A 98 -7.28 9.02 18.75
N PHE A 99 -7.32 8.24 19.83
CA PHE A 99 -8.34 8.38 20.86
C PHE A 99 -8.17 9.65 21.68
N ASP A 100 -7.00 10.28 21.78
CA ASP A 100 -6.88 11.54 22.50
C ASP A 100 -7.46 12.72 21.70
N HIS A 101 -7.29 12.71 20.38
CA HIS A 101 -7.65 13.84 19.51
C HIS A 101 -8.97 13.65 18.72
N VAL A 102 -9.34 12.42 18.37
CA VAL A 102 -10.45 12.10 17.46
C VAL A 102 -11.50 11.22 18.15
N LYS A 103 -11.75 11.46 19.45
CA LYS A 103 -12.71 10.70 20.29
C LYS A 103 -14.09 10.52 19.68
N TRP A 104 -14.53 11.49 18.90
CA TRP A 104 -15.88 11.60 18.37
C TRP A 104 -16.14 10.70 17.16
N TYR A 105 -15.10 10.18 16.51
CA TYR A 105 -15.23 9.32 15.32
C TYR A 105 -14.73 7.91 15.62
N TRP A 106 -15.56 6.92 15.29
CA TRP A 106 -15.18 5.51 15.43
C TRP A 106 -14.06 5.15 14.46
N LEU A 107 -13.10 4.34 14.90
CA LEU A 107 -12.08 3.80 14.01
C LEU A 107 -12.75 3.09 12.83
N SER A 108 -12.33 3.43 11.61
CA SER A 108 -12.80 2.69 10.44
C SER A 108 -12.36 1.23 10.53
N PRO A 109 -13.12 0.27 9.97
CA PRO A 109 -12.79 -1.15 10.07
C PRO A 109 -11.36 -1.48 9.59
N THR A 110 -10.87 -0.78 8.57
CA THR A 110 -9.51 -0.94 8.04
C THR A 110 -8.45 -0.46 9.03
N ILE A 111 -8.61 0.73 9.61
CA ILE A 111 -7.66 1.26 10.61
C ILE A 111 -7.70 0.39 11.86
N HIS A 112 -8.89 0.01 12.33
CA HIS A 112 -9.06 -0.88 13.47
C HIS A 112 -8.34 -2.22 13.26
N LYS A 113 -8.52 -2.85 12.08
CA LYS A 113 -7.85 -4.12 11.76
C LYS A 113 -6.32 -3.98 11.81
N VAL A 114 -5.76 -2.86 11.35
CA VAL A 114 -4.32 -2.63 11.40
C VAL A 114 -3.84 -2.32 12.82
N LEU A 115 -4.50 -1.41 13.54
CA LEU A 115 -4.05 -0.99 14.87
C LEU A 115 -4.25 -2.09 15.92
N LYS A 116 -5.38 -2.81 15.91
CA LYS A 116 -5.68 -3.85 16.90
C LYS A 116 -5.17 -5.23 16.53
N HIS A 117 -5.32 -5.61 15.26
CA HIS A 117 -5.00 -6.97 14.81
C HIS A 117 -3.73 -7.04 13.96
N GLY A 118 -3.09 -5.90 13.64
CA GLY A 118 -1.94 -5.88 12.73
C GLY A 118 -0.78 -6.73 13.20
N LYS A 119 -0.45 -6.71 14.51
CA LYS A 119 0.58 -7.59 15.10
C LYS A 119 0.26 -9.07 14.87
N GLN A 120 -0.95 -9.49 15.24
CA GLN A 120 -1.42 -10.87 15.10
C GLN A 120 -1.42 -11.34 13.64
N ILE A 121 -1.81 -10.45 12.72
CA ILE A 121 -1.80 -10.74 11.28
C ILE A 121 -0.37 -10.96 10.79
N ILE A 122 0.57 -10.08 11.17
CA ILE A 122 1.98 -10.20 10.78
C ILE A 122 2.60 -11.50 11.32
N GLU A 123 2.27 -11.89 12.56
CA GLU A 123 2.72 -13.15 13.17
C GLU A 123 2.15 -14.38 12.47
N ALA A 124 0.90 -14.33 12.03
CA ALA A 124 0.24 -15.44 11.35
C ALA A 124 0.68 -15.60 9.88
N CYS A 125 1.22 -14.54 9.25
CA CYS A 125 1.66 -14.57 7.86
C CYS A 125 3.01 -15.28 7.70
N VAL A 126 3.04 -16.33 6.86
CA VAL A 126 4.28 -17.07 6.52
C VAL A 126 5.22 -16.23 5.67
N LEU A 127 4.68 -15.37 4.81
CA LEU A 127 5.43 -14.47 3.94
C LEU A 127 5.29 -13.03 4.44
N PRO A 128 6.25 -12.14 4.13
CA PRO A 128 6.09 -10.72 4.35
C PRO A 128 4.76 -10.21 3.81
N ILE A 129 3.98 -9.52 4.64
CA ILE A 129 2.60 -9.14 4.31
C ILE A 129 2.50 -8.33 3.02
N GLY A 130 3.50 -7.49 2.73
CA GLY A 130 3.54 -6.70 1.49
C GLY A 130 3.66 -7.54 0.22
N MET A 131 4.15 -8.78 0.29
CA MET A 131 4.17 -9.72 -0.83
C MET A 131 2.80 -10.34 -1.12
N THR A 132 1.87 -10.28 -0.15
CA THR A 132 0.50 -10.83 -0.27
C THR A 132 -0.53 -9.80 -0.74
N ASN A 133 -0.07 -8.70 -1.34
CA ASN A 133 -0.93 -7.60 -1.75
C ASN A 133 -1.75 -7.88 -3.03
N GLU A 134 -2.87 -7.17 -3.18
CA GLU A 134 -3.75 -7.28 -4.35
C GLU A 134 -3.30 -6.40 -5.53
N GLU A 135 -2.49 -5.36 -5.27
CA GLU A 135 -2.07 -4.36 -6.28
C GLU A 135 -1.53 -4.97 -7.59
N PRO A 136 -0.68 -6.03 -7.58
CA PRO A 136 -0.20 -6.66 -8.81
C PRO A 136 -1.34 -7.29 -9.63
N GLY A 137 -2.33 -7.88 -8.96
CA GLY A 137 -3.52 -8.44 -9.61
C GLY A 137 -4.37 -7.35 -10.27
N GLU A 138 -4.61 -6.23 -9.60
CA GLU A 138 -5.32 -5.10 -10.19
C GLU A 138 -4.55 -4.48 -11.37
N ALA A 139 -3.23 -4.38 -11.27
CA ALA A 139 -2.38 -3.88 -12.35
C ALA A 139 -2.48 -4.76 -13.61
N ASN A 140 -2.65 -6.08 -13.43
CA ASN A 140 -2.88 -7.02 -14.53
C ASN A 140 -4.17 -6.73 -15.31
N ASN A 141 -5.20 -6.12 -14.69
CA ASN A 141 -6.42 -5.74 -15.41
C ASN A 141 -6.15 -4.76 -16.56
N LYS A 142 -5.14 -3.90 -16.43
CA LYS A 142 -4.72 -3.01 -17.52
C LYS A 142 -4.15 -3.79 -18.70
N PHE A 143 -3.38 -4.84 -18.43
CA PHE A 143 -2.83 -5.73 -19.46
C PHE A 143 -3.94 -6.56 -20.10
N LEU A 144 -4.86 -7.11 -19.31
CA LEU A 144 -6.02 -7.87 -19.82
C LEU A 144 -6.81 -7.07 -20.87
N ARG A 145 -7.15 -5.81 -20.56
CA ARG A 145 -7.86 -4.93 -21.50
C ARG A 145 -7.08 -4.71 -22.79
N LYS A 146 -5.75 -4.52 -22.70
CA LYS A 146 -4.88 -4.34 -23.88
C LYS A 146 -4.78 -5.62 -24.72
N ILE A 147 -4.58 -6.77 -24.09
CA ILE A 147 -4.50 -8.07 -24.77
C ILE A 147 -5.82 -8.33 -25.51
N ARG A 148 -6.95 -8.11 -24.84
CA ARG A 148 -8.26 -8.27 -25.46
C ARG A 148 -8.50 -7.31 -26.64
N LEU A 149 -7.99 -6.08 -26.57
CA LEU A 149 -8.21 -5.07 -27.61
C LEU A 149 -7.36 -5.32 -28.86
N TYR A 150 -6.08 -5.69 -28.69
CA TYR A 150 -5.07 -5.70 -29.75
C TYR A 150 -4.50 -7.09 -30.12
N HIS A 151 -4.59 -8.08 -29.23
CA HIS A 151 -3.88 -9.36 -29.41
C HIS A 151 -4.81 -10.59 -29.46
N ALA A 152 -6.05 -10.48 -28.99
CA ALA A 152 -7.03 -11.56 -29.06
C ALA A 152 -7.81 -11.54 -30.37
N ARG A 153 -8.06 -12.73 -30.95
CA ARG A 153 -8.97 -12.88 -32.09
C ARG A 153 -10.38 -12.45 -31.71
N LYS A 154 -11.05 -11.75 -32.62
CA LYS A 154 -12.43 -11.26 -32.46
C LYS A 154 -13.45 -12.08 -33.26
N SER A 155 -13.07 -13.29 -33.67
CA SER A 155 -13.93 -14.19 -34.45
C SER A 155 -15.01 -14.88 -33.62
N SER A 156 -14.70 -15.22 -32.36
CA SER A 156 -15.66 -15.76 -31.41
C SER A 156 -15.24 -15.41 -29.98
N TRP A 157 -16.18 -15.46 -29.04
CA TRP A 157 -15.88 -15.23 -27.63
C TRP A 157 -14.89 -16.27 -27.10
N LEU A 158 -15.09 -17.55 -27.46
CA LEU A 158 -14.22 -18.66 -27.07
C LEU A 158 -12.79 -18.42 -27.54
N ASN A 159 -12.60 -18.10 -28.83
CA ASN A 159 -11.27 -17.84 -29.39
C ASN A 159 -10.60 -16.64 -28.72
N GLY A 160 -11.36 -15.57 -28.46
CA GLY A 160 -10.83 -14.40 -27.78
C GLY A 160 -10.43 -14.68 -26.32
N MET A 161 -11.15 -15.56 -25.62
CA MET A 161 -10.82 -15.97 -24.26
C MET A 161 -9.62 -16.92 -24.23
N SER A 162 -9.55 -17.88 -25.16
CA SER A 162 -8.39 -18.76 -25.31
C SER A 162 -7.11 -17.97 -25.58
N ASP A 163 -7.16 -16.98 -26.47
CA ASP A 163 -5.99 -16.13 -26.78
C ASP A 163 -5.58 -15.29 -25.56
N LEU A 164 -6.56 -14.73 -24.83
CA LEU A 164 -6.30 -14.00 -23.60
C LEU A 164 -5.59 -14.88 -22.57
N PHE A 165 -6.08 -16.10 -22.37
CA PHE A 165 -5.51 -17.07 -21.44
C PHE A 165 -4.08 -17.48 -21.83
N LEU A 166 -3.86 -17.86 -23.09
CA LEU A 166 -2.53 -18.24 -23.59
C LEU A 166 -1.52 -17.11 -23.41
N ARG A 167 -1.91 -15.88 -23.75
CA ARG A 167 -1.01 -14.71 -23.60
C ARG A 167 -0.71 -14.40 -22.15
N LEU A 168 -1.64 -14.62 -21.23
CA LEU A 168 -1.37 -14.50 -19.80
C LEU A 168 -0.37 -15.55 -19.34
N MET A 169 -0.48 -16.80 -19.81
CA MET A 169 0.49 -17.85 -19.50
C MET A 169 1.89 -17.50 -19.98
N ASP A 170 2.03 -17.00 -21.21
CA ASP A 170 3.32 -16.54 -21.75
C ASP A 170 3.94 -15.43 -20.89
N ILE A 171 3.10 -14.48 -20.42
CA ILE A 171 3.54 -13.37 -19.57
C ILE A 171 3.88 -13.86 -18.16
N SER A 172 3.17 -14.85 -17.62
CA SER A 172 3.44 -15.37 -16.28
C SER A 172 4.57 -16.40 -16.22
N ASP A 173 5.10 -16.85 -17.36
CA ASP A 173 6.17 -17.85 -17.41
C ASP A 173 7.43 -17.33 -16.70
N PRO A 174 7.91 -18.01 -15.64
CA PRO A 174 9.08 -17.56 -14.87
C PRO A 174 10.38 -17.51 -15.68
N LYS A 175 10.58 -18.42 -16.64
CA LYS A 175 11.79 -18.46 -17.48
C LYS A 175 11.80 -17.30 -18.47
N ILE A 176 10.66 -17.04 -19.11
CA ILE A 176 10.48 -15.89 -20.00
C ILE A 176 10.67 -14.60 -19.19
N GLN A 177 10.06 -14.51 -18.01
CA GLN A 177 10.20 -13.34 -17.14
C GLN A 177 11.63 -13.13 -16.66
N ALA A 178 12.35 -14.17 -16.27
CA ALA A 178 13.76 -14.08 -15.87
C ALA A 178 14.63 -13.52 -17.02
N TYR A 179 14.42 -14.00 -18.24
CA TYR A 179 15.11 -13.51 -19.43
C TYR A 179 14.73 -12.06 -19.79
N VAL A 180 13.47 -11.66 -19.62
CA VAL A 180 13.04 -10.27 -19.86
C VAL A 180 13.57 -9.33 -18.78
N HIS A 181 13.59 -9.77 -17.52
CA HIS A 181 14.06 -8.96 -16.38
C HIS A 181 15.57 -8.71 -16.43
N CYS A 182 16.38 -9.67 -16.88
CA CYS A 182 17.82 -9.45 -17.02
C CYS A 182 18.18 -8.34 -18.02
N LYS A 183 17.28 -8.04 -18.96
CA LYS A 183 17.45 -6.98 -19.97
C LYS A 183 16.92 -5.62 -19.52
N LYS A 184 16.12 -5.54 -18.47
CA LYS A 184 15.61 -4.26 -17.95
C LYS A 184 16.71 -3.57 -17.15
N LYS A 185 16.90 -2.26 -17.39
CA LYS A 185 17.72 -1.44 -16.48
C LYS A 185 17.10 -1.52 -15.09
N LYS A 186 17.91 -1.85 -14.08
CA LYS A 186 17.49 -1.74 -12.69
C LYS A 186 17.09 -0.29 -12.44
N HIS A 187 15.84 -0.05 -12.04
CA HIS A 187 15.49 1.22 -11.45
C HIS A 187 16.27 1.35 -10.14
N ASN A 188 16.80 2.54 -9.85
CA ASN A 188 17.43 2.79 -8.55
C ASN A 188 16.41 2.44 -7.47
N SER A 189 16.73 1.47 -6.62
CA SER A 189 15.92 1.17 -5.44
C SER A 189 15.91 2.41 -4.58
N GLU A 190 14.75 3.06 -4.47
CA GLU A 190 14.59 4.16 -3.52
C GLU A 190 14.96 3.66 -2.13
N ILE A 191 15.81 4.42 -1.45
CA ILE A 191 16.28 4.08 -0.12
C ILE A 191 15.05 4.12 0.80
N LEU A 192 14.76 3.01 1.47
CA LEU A 192 13.67 2.96 2.45
C LEU A 192 13.88 4.05 3.53
N PRO A 193 12.83 4.83 3.84
CA PRO A 193 12.85 5.78 4.95
C PRO A 193 13.34 5.13 6.26
N GLU A 194 14.13 5.87 7.03
CA GLU A 194 14.68 5.41 8.32
C GLU A 194 13.62 4.88 9.30
N PRO A 195 12.43 5.49 9.45
CA PRO A 195 11.40 4.98 10.36
C PRO A 195 10.97 3.54 10.02
N ILE A 196 10.92 3.21 8.72
CA ILE A 196 10.51 1.89 8.24
C ILE A 196 11.62 0.88 8.52
N LYS A 197 12.88 1.24 8.26
CA LYS A 197 14.04 0.40 8.62
C LYS A 197 14.05 0.04 10.12
N LYS A 198 13.56 0.98 10.96
CA LYS A 198 13.16 0.82 12.37
C LYS A 198 12.46 -0.51 12.67
N LEU A 199 11.46 -0.79 11.83
CA LEU A 199 10.43 -1.79 12.02
C LEU A 199 10.74 -3.13 11.33
N LEU A 200 11.77 -3.18 10.48
CA LEU A 200 12.11 -4.40 9.76
C LEU A 200 12.84 -5.38 10.69
N LYS A 201 12.59 -6.67 10.49
CA LYS A 201 13.48 -7.70 11.03
C LYS A 201 14.81 -7.59 10.30
N MET A 202 15.89 -7.55 11.08
CA MET A 202 17.22 -7.75 10.50
C MET A 202 17.25 -9.14 9.88
N PRO A 203 17.81 -9.32 8.67
CA PRO A 203 18.04 -10.66 8.15
C PRO A 203 19.00 -11.36 9.12
N GLU A 204 18.56 -12.47 9.70
CA GLU A 204 19.48 -13.39 10.38
C GLU A 204 20.45 -13.90 9.32
N LEU A 205 21.69 -13.39 9.36
CA LEU A 205 22.80 -14.04 8.67
C LEU A 205 22.97 -15.40 9.35
N GLN A 206 22.39 -16.44 8.75
CA GLN A 206 22.78 -17.80 9.03
C GLN A 206 24.23 -17.95 8.56
N ILE A 207 25.17 -17.65 9.44
CA ILE A 207 26.55 -18.06 9.28
C ILE A 207 26.50 -19.59 9.41
N SER A 208 26.40 -20.28 8.29
CA SER A 208 26.65 -21.72 8.22
C SER A 208 28.08 -21.93 8.74
N ARG A 209 28.21 -22.36 10.00
CA ARG A 209 29.45 -22.91 10.53
C ARG A 209 29.61 -24.32 9.98
N ASP A 210 29.81 -24.42 8.66
CA ASP A 210 30.25 -25.64 8.00
C ASP A 210 31.73 -25.45 7.67
N ALA A 211 32.56 -25.33 8.70
CA ALA A 211 34.01 -25.28 8.60
C ALA A 211 34.66 -25.68 9.94
N SER A 212 34.33 -26.86 10.44
CA SER A 212 35.17 -27.61 11.38
C SER A 212 34.70 -29.06 11.36
N ASP A 213 35.65 -30.00 11.34
CA ASP A 213 35.51 -31.46 11.31
C ASP A 213 35.58 -32.08 9.91
N SER A 214 36.72 -31.82 9.25
CA SER A 214 37.35 -32.79 8.37
C SER A 214 38.87 -32.75 8.55
N GLU A 215 39.32 -33.03 9.78
CA GLU A 215 40.64 -33.58 10.09
C GLU A 215 40.40 -34.72 11.09
N GLU A 216 41.16 -35.81 10.94
CA GLU A 216 41.04 -37.13 11.62
C GLU A 216 39.95 -38.02 10.97
N GLU A 217 40.23 -39.11 10.23
CA GLU A 217 41.36 -40.07 10.15
C GLU A 217 41.52 -40.61 8.72
#